data_AF-V3ZYS9-F1
#
_entry.id   AF-V3ZYS9-F1
#
_cell.length_a   1.000
_cell.length_b   1.000
_cell.length_c   1.000
_cell.angle_alpha   90.00
_cell.angle_beta   90.00
_cell.angle_gamma   90.00
#
_symmetry.space_group_name_H-M   'P 1'
#
loop_
_entity.id
_entity.type
_entity.pdbx_description
1 polymer ?
#
loop_
_entity_poly.entity_id
_entity_poly.type
_entity_poly.pdbx_seq_one_letter_code
_entity_poly.pdbx_strand_id
1 'polypeptide(L)'
;VVPHRSSSASSSPRAHQKSNHLRKWGSLNNSADLNSSLTSHSAREPNWNQDEGYLKIYIKGRGIALYAPSEVTDFDVSKVGDAPNEKLQLEW
;
A
#
# COMPACT_ATOMS: atom_id res chain seq x y z
N VAL A 1 -13.27 -54.92 40.99
CA VAL A 1 -14.33 -54.81 39.95
C VAL A 1 -14.24 -53.40 39.35
N VAL A 2 -13.84 -53.30 38.09
CA VAL A 2 -13.61 -52.03 37.36
C VAL A 2 -14.89 -51.68 36.60
N PRO A 3 -15.44 -50.46 36.68
CA PRO A 3 -16.49 -50.03 35.77
C PRO A 3 -15.91 -49.25 34.58
N HIS A 4 -16.40 -49.63 33.40
CA HIS A 4 -16.07 -49.10 32.08
C HIS A 4 -16.86 -47.80 31.85
N ARG A 5 -16.18 -46.70 31.50
CA ARG A 5 -16.83 -45.45 31.05
C ARG A 5 -17.02 -45.51 29.53
N SER A 6 -18.26 -45.52 29.09
CA SER A 6 -18.66 -45.39 27.69
C SER A 6 -18.51 -43.94 27.20
N SER A 7 -17.84 -43.78 26.07
CA SER A 7 -17.68 -42.56 25.30
C SER A 7 -18.90 -42.30 24.42
N SER A 8 -19.52 -41.12 24.54
CA SER A 8 -20.48 -40.62 23.55
C SER A 8 -19.93 -39.35 22.89
N ALA A 9 -19.69 -39.46 21.59
CA ALA A 9 -19.28 -38.38 20.71
C ALA A 9 -20.48 -37.48 20.41
N SER A 10 -20.35 -36.17 20.65
CA SER A 10 -21.28 -35.17 20.12
C SER A 10 -20.69 -34.56 18.85
N SER A 11 -21.20 -34.98 17.69
CA SER A 11 -20.90 -34.38 16.39
C SER A 11 -21.67 -33.07 16.22
N SER A 12 -20.95 -31.94 16.17
CA SER A 12 -21.52 -30.66 15.73
C SER A 12 -21.52 -30.57 14.20
N PRO A 13 -22.62 -30.16 13.53
CA PRO A 13 -22.62 -29.97 12.09
C PRO A 13 -21.95 -28.65 11.70
N ARG A 14 -21.00 -28.74 10.76
CA ARG A 14 -20.24 -27.63 10.17
C ARG A 14 -21.09 -26.96 9.08
N ALA A 15 -21.53 -25.73 9.30
CA ALA A 15 -22.26 -24.94 8.31
C ALA A 15 -21.34 -24.52 7.15
N HIS A 16 -21.77 -24.80 5.91
CA HIS A 16 -21.17 -24.30 4.68
C HIS A 16 -21.63 -22.86 4.41
N GLN A 17 -20.73 -21.87 4.48
CA GLN A 17 -20.95 -20.57 3.84
C GLN A 17 -20.27 -20.55 2.47
N LYS A 18 -21.08 -20.63 1.40
CA LYS A 18 -20.65 -20.25 0.05
C LYS A 18 -20.91 -18.75 -0.11
N SER A 19 -19.87 -17.93 0.00
CA SER A 19 -19.93 -16.50 -0.30
C SER A 19 -19.37 -16.26 -1.71
N ASN A 20 -20.27 -16.20 -2.69
CA ASN A 20 -19.96 -15.72 -4.02
C ASN A 20 -20.05 -14.18 -4.02
N HIS A 21 -18.92 -13.52 -3.79
CA HIS A 21 -18.80 -12.08 -4.02
C HIS A 21 -17.55 -11.76 -4.83
N LEU A 22 -17.55 -12.17 -6.11
CA LEU A 22 -16.67 -11.54 -7.09
C LEU A 22 -17.27 -10.16 -7.41
N ARG A 23 -16.96 -9.18 -6.56
CA ARG A 23 -17.30 -7.77 -6.79
C ARG A 23 -16.46 -7.24 -7.95
N LYS A 24 -17.05 -7.39 -9.13
CA LYS A 24 -17.16 -6.41 -10.21
C LYS A 24 -16.31 -5.15 -10.01
N TRP A 25 -15.33 -4.99 -10.90
CA TRP A 25 -14.52 -3.80 -11.13
C TRP A 25 -15.37 -2.54 -11.30
N GLY A 26 -15.67 -1.85 -10.21
CA GLY A 26 -16.52 -0.66 -10.26
C GLY A 26 -16.68 -0.01 -8.90
N SER A 27 -15.61 0.59 -8.37
CA SER A 27 -15.72 1.73 -7.45
C SER A 27 -14.34 2.37 -7.28
N LEU A 28 -14.03 3.39 -8.08
CA LEU A 28 -13.01 4.37 -7.74
C LEU A 28 -13.66 5.40 -6.82
N ASN A 29 -13.91 5.03 -5.57
CA ASN A 29 -14.30 5.99 -4.54
C ASN A 29 -13.03 6.41 -3.79
N ASN A 30 -12.70 7.69 -3.89
CA ASN A 30 -11.72 8.36 -3.04
C ASN A 30 -12.08 8.12 -1.56
N SER A 31 -11.34 7.25 -0.89
CA SER A 31 -11.27 7.17 0.56
C SER A 31 -9.81 7.06 0.93
N ALA A 32 -9.32 8.05 1.68
CA ALA A 32 -7.96 8.15 2.19
C ALA A 32 -7.56 7.02 3.18
N ASP A 33 -8.41 6.02 3.36
CA ASP A 33 -8.28 4.99 4.41
C ASP A 33 -8.01 3.57 3.87
N LEU A 34 -7.82 3.38 2.55
CA LEU A 34 -7.48 2.07 1.96
C LEU A 34 -5.98 1.77 1.87
N ASN A 35 -5.13 2.58 2.51
CA ASN A 35 -3.68 2.39 2.44
C ASN A 35 -3.13 1.39 3.48
N SER A 36 -3.96 0.75 4.31
CA SER A 36 -3.44 -0.18 5.35
C SER A 36 -3.34 -1.64 4.91
N SER A 37 -3.99 -2.05 3.81
CA SER A 37 -4.07 -3.47 3.41
C SER A 37 -3.41 -3.80 2.05
N LEU A 38 -3.02 -2.77 1.27
CA LEU A 38 -2.19 -2.92 0.05
C LEU A 38 -0.68 -2.73 0.33
N THR A 39 -0.30 -2.45 1.58
CA THR A 39 1.04 -2.02 2.01
C THR A 39 1.95 -3.13 2.54
N SER A 40 1.67 -4.40 2.25
CA SER A 40 2.63 -5.50 2.52
C SER A 40 3.86 -5.50 1.58
N HIS A 41 3.99 -4.46 0.74
CA HIS A 41 5.30 -3.95 0.36
C HIS A 41 5.46 -2.64 1.11
N SER A 42 6.27 -2.65 2.17
CA SER A 42 6.63 -1.44 2.91
C SER A 42 7.07 -0.36 1.92
N ALA A 43 6.19 0.59 1.63
CA ALA A 43 6.50 1.72 0.78
C ALA A 43 7.58 2.51 1.53
N ARG A 44 8.82 2.35 1.10
CA ARG A 44 9.96 2.98 1.75
C ARG A 44 10.00 4.44 1.35
N GLU A 45 10.17 5.30 2.34
CA GLU A 45 10.16 6.74 2.13
C GLU A 45 11.34 7.18 1.25
N PRO A 46 11.14 8.19 0.40
CA PRO A 46 12.22 8.79 -0.36
C PRO A 46 13.23 9.48 0.56
N ASN A 47 14.50 9.50 0.17
CA ASN A 47 15.58 10.11 0.97
C ASN A 47 16.54 10.91 0.08
N TRP A 48 16.84 12.15 0.47
CA TRP A 48 17.87 12.99 -0.14
C TRP A 48 19.24 12.68 0.49
N ASN A 49 20.21 12.30 -0.35
CA ASN A 49 21.61 12.20 0.05
C ASN A 49 22.37 13.42 -0.43
N GLN A 50 22.69 14.32 0.50
CA GLN A 50 23.44 15.54 0.21
C GLN A 50 24.90 15.26 -0.19
N ASP A 51 25.55 14.28 0.44
CA ASP A 51 26.96 13.97 0.19
C ASP A 51 27.17 13.44 -1.23
N GLU A 52 26.22 12.65 -1.73
CA GLU A 52 26.27 12.03 -3.06
C GLU A 52 25.42 12.79 -4.11
N GLY A 53 24.62 13.77 -3.70
CA GLY A 53 23.81 14.62 -4.59
C GLY A 53 22.65 13.91 -5.31
N TYR A 54 22.00 12.92 -4.68
CA TYR A 54 20.85 12.23 -5.27
C TYR A 54 19.65 12.07 -4.34
N LEU A 55 18.47 11.99 -4.96
CA LEU A 55 17.24 11.54 -4.32
C LEU A 55 17.05 10.03 -4.56
N LYS A 56 16.90 9.26 -3.48
CA LYS A 56 16.59 7.83 -3.55
C LYS A 56 15.09 7.61 -3.39
N ILE A 57 14.45 7.12 -4.44
CA ILE A 57 13.03 6.74 -4.43
C ILE A 57 12.87 5.23 -4.53
N TYR A 58 11.70 4.69 -4.14
CA TYR A 58 11.45 3.25 -4.17
C TYR A 58 10.23 2.91 -5.02
N ILE A 59 10.43 2.15 -6.10
CA ILE A 59 9.36 1.65 -6.98
C ILE A 59 9.31 0.13 -6.84
N LYS A 60 8.16 -0.41 -6.42
CA LYS A 60 7.97 -1.86 -6.16
C LYS A 60 9.07 -2.46 -5.26
N GLY A 61 9.48 -1.70 -4.23
CA GLY A 61 10.54 -2.09 -3.29
C GLY A 61 11.98 -1.92 -3.82
N ARG A 62 12.18 -1.55 -5.09
CA ARG A 62 13.51 -1.30 -5.66
C ARG A 62 13.88 0.17 -5.54
N GLY A 63 15.06 0.44 -4.99
CA GLY A 63 15.62 1.78 -4.90
C GLY A 63 16.14 2.27 -6.26
N ILE A 64 15.81 3.51 -6.62
CA ILE A 64 16.30 4.22 -7.80
C ILE A 64 16.94 5.52 -7.32
N ALA A 65 18.17 5.80 -7.78
CA ALA A 65 18.86 7.04 -7.49
C ALA A 65 18.62 8.05 -8.63
N LEU A 66 18.17 9.24 -8.28
CA LEU A 66 17.96 10.37 -9.16
C LEU A 66 18.99 11.44 -8.83
N TYR A 67 20.05 11.56 -9.63
CA TYR A 67 21.09 12.56 -9.42
C TYR A 67 20.56 13.95 -9.75
N ALA A 68 20.74 14.89 -8.83
CA ALA A 68 20.38 16.28 -9.04
C ALA A 68 21.51 17.05 -9.75
N PRO A 69 21.18 18.20 -10.37
CA PRO A 69 22.20 19.16 -10.79
C PRO A 69 23.07 19.62 -9.61
N SER A 70 24.34 19.94 -9.87
CA SER A 70 25.31 20.32 -8.83
C SER A 70 24.96 21.59 -8.05
N GLU A 71 24.06 22.42 -8.56
CA GLU A 71 23.57 23.64 -7.90
C GLU A 71 22.56 23.35 -6.78
N VAL A 72 22.00 22.14 -6.74
CA VAL A 72 21.01 21.73 -5.75
C VAL A 72 21.71 21.08 -4.56
N THR A 73 21.76 21.77 -3.43
CA THR A 73 22.47 21.30 -2.22
C THR A 73 21.53 20.92 -1.06
N ASP A 74 20.37 21.58 -0.97
CA ASP A 74 19.45 21.54 0.18
C ASP A 74 18.04 21.11 -0.24
N PHE A 75 17.94 20.03 -1.01
CA PHE A 75 16.65 19.50 -1.42
C PHE A 75 15.88 18.92 -0.23
N ASP A 76 14.75 19.54 0.10
CA ASP A 76 13.81 19.06 1.10
C ASP A 76 12.75 18.16 0.45
N VAL A 77 12.77 16.88 0.82
CA VAL A 77 11.84 15.85 0.33
C VAL A 77 10.39 16.13 0.75
N SER A 78 10.19 16.83 1.86
CA SER A 78 8.86 17.16 2.38
C SER A 78 8.26 18.43 1.78
N LYS A 79 9.06 19.21 1.04
CA LYS A 79 8.64 20.46 0.42
C LYS A 79 7.64 20.19 -0.71
N VAL A 80 6.42 20.69 -0.53
CA VAL A 80 5.36 20.64 -1.54
C VAL A 80 5.30 21.99 -2.25
N GLY A 81 5.29 21.98 -3.59
CA GLY A 81 5.10 23.19 -4.39
C GLY A 81 3.64 23.60 -4.49
N ASP A 82 3.41 24.85 -4.88
CA ASP A 82 2.06 25.35 -5.17
C ASP A 82 1.43 24.63 -6.37
N ALA A 83 0.11 24.55 -6.38
CA ALA A 83 -0.61 24.01 -7.52
C ALA A 83 -0.38 24.89 -8.76
N PRO A 84 -0.21 24.30 -9.97
CA PRO A 84 -0.13 25.07 -11.19
C PRO A 84 -1.37 25.96 -11.39
N ASN A 85 -1.17 27.18 -11.90
CA ASN A 85 -2.26 28.12 -12.17
C ASN A 85 -3.15 27.67 -13.33
N GLU A 86 -2.60 26.88 -14.25
CA GLU A 86 -3.30 26.40 -15.44
C GLU A 86 -4.04 25.10 -15.15
N LYS A 87 -5.28 25.03 -15.63
CA LYS A 87 -6.08 23.81 -15.59
C LYS A 87 -6.08 23.19 -16.98
N LEU A 88 -5.78 21.90 -17.05
CA LEU A 88 -5.89 21.15 -18.30
C LEU A 88 -7.37 20.99 -18.66
N GLN A 89 -7.71 21.37 -19.89
CA GLN A 89 -9.01 21.13 -20.50
C GLN A 89 -8.85 20.13 -21.64
N LEU A 90 -9.79 19.19 -21.73
CA LEU A 90 -9.85 18.23 -22.82
C LEU A 90 -10.38 18.94 -24.08
N GLU A 91 -9.56 19.01 -25.13
CA GLU A 91 -9.97 19.40 -26.48
C GLU A 91 -9.83 18.18 -27.39
N TRP A 92 -10.92 17.81 -28.07
CA TRP A 92 -10.96 16.77 -29.10
C TRP A 92 -11.67 17.31 -30.33
#